data_AF-U7QWH2-F1
#
_entry.id   AF-U7QWH2-F1
#
_cell.length_a   1.000
_cell.length_b   1.000
_cell.length_c   1.000
_cell.angle_alpha   90.00
_cell.angle_beta   90.00
_cell.angle_gamma   90.00
#
_symmetry.space_group_name_H-M   'P 1'
#
loop_
_entity.id
_entity.type
_entity.pdbx_description
1 polymer ?
#
loop_
_entity_poly.entity_id
_entity_poly.type
_entity_poly.pdbx_seq_one_letter_code
_entity_poly.pdbx_strand_id
1 'polypeptide(L)'
;MMDNEMLTTVTQVVMPAVAIEEPVWLRVVSYPSAPEYETERFHQLIYQAFKAWSAAKPGTCEVTFGFFCLPHNGDMKVPLWQALRLKYEPDRLLIALDA
;
A
#
# COMPACT_ATOMS: atom_id res chain seq x y z
N MET A 1 29.26 -22.39 38.62
CA MET A 1 27.81 -22.64 38.49
C MET A 1 27.24 -21.52 37.64
N MET A 2 26.70 -21.89 36.49
CA MET A 2 25.75 -21.17 35.62
C MET A 2 26.24 -19.84 34.99
N ASP A 3 26.85 -19.97 33.82
CA ASP A 3 26.90 -18.91 32.81
C ASP A 3 25.48 -18.70 32.26
N ASN A 4 24.92 -17.53 32.56
CA ASN A 4 23.56 -17.16 32.19
C ASN A 4 23.58 -16.61 30.75
N GLU A 5 23.58 -17.50 29.75
CA GLU A 5 23.37 -17.14 28.36
C GLU A 5 21.96 -16.56 28.19
N MET A 6 21.91 -15.24 28.10
CA MET A 6 20.71 -14.47 27.77
C MET A 6 20.33 -14.80 26.33
N LEU A 7 19.42 -15.75 26.15
CA LEU A 7 18.86 -16.11 24.85
C LEU A 7 18.13 -14.90 24.27
N THR A 8 18.83 -14.10 23.46
CA THR A 8 18.22 -13.06 22.64
C THR A 8 17.48 -13.76 21.53
N THR A 9 16.16 -13.97 21.72
CA THR A 9 15.27 -14.37 20.63
C THR A 9 15.34 -13.27 19.57
N VAL A 10 16.12 -13.48 18.52
CA VAL A 10 16.10 -12.64 17.33
C VAL A 10 14.76 -12.92 16.67
N THR A 11 13.76 -12.11 16.96
CA THR A 11 12.51 -12.11 16.19
C THR A 11 12.90 -11.69 14.79
N GLN A 12 12.98 -12.64 13.86
CA GLN A 12 13.18 -12.33 12.45
C GLN A 12 12.01 -11.46 12.01
N VAL A 13 12.27 -10.18 11.79
CA VAL A 13 11.27 -9.25 11.27
C VAL A 13 11.07 -9.60 9.80
N VAL A 14 10.07 -10.43 9.53
CA VAL A 14 9.62 -10.68 8.16
C VAL A 14 8.79 -9.48 7.75
N MET A 15 9.37 -8.61 6.91
CA MET A 15 8.59 -7.56 6.27
C MET A 15 7.64 -8.20 5.27
N PRO A 16 6.31 -7.97 5.36
CA PRO A 16 5.38 -8.52 4.40
C PRO A 16 5.64 -7.92 3.02
N ALA A 17 5.49 -8.72 1.96
CA ALA A 17 5.55 -8.21 0.59
C ALA A 17 4.37 -7.24 0.36
N VAL A 18 4.53 -6.25 -0.50
CA VAL A 18 3.40 -5.39 -0.92
C VAL A 18 2.92 -5.85 -2.29
N ALA A 19 1.65 -6.21 -2.37
CA ALA A 19 0.95 -6.55 -3.60
C ALA A 19 -0.03 -5.43 -3.95
N ILE A 20 -0.10 -5.06 -5.23
CA ILE A 20 -1.04 -4.06 -5.76
C ILE A 20 -1.90 -4.76 -6.79
N GLU A 21 -3.22 -4.70 -6.63
CA GLU A 21 -4.12 -5.26 -7.64
C GLU A 21 -4.02 -4.50 -8.97
N GLU A 22 -4.17 -5.23 -10.08
CA GLU A 22 -4.08 -4.67 -11.43
C GLU A 22 -5.02 -3.46 -11.65
N PRO A 23 -6.29 -3.45 -11.20
CA PRO A 23 -7.15 -2.29 -11.34
C PRO A 23 -6.62 -1.05 -10.62
N VAL A 24 -5.96 -1.22 -9.46
CA VAL A 24 -5.32 -0.11 -8.74
C VAL A 24 -4.11 0.38 -9.52
N TRP A 25 -3.28 -0.54 -10.00
CA TRP A 25 -2.11 -0.19 -10.80
C TRP A 25 -2.48 0.64 -12.03
N LEU A 26 -3.47 0.18 -12.80
CA LEU A 26 -3.92 0.86 -14.01
C LEU A 26 -4.54 2.24 -13.74
N ARG A 27 -5.26 2.40 -12.62
CA ARG A 27 -5.95 3.66 -12.30
C ARG A 27 -5.06 4.69 -11.63
N VAL A 28 -4.14 4.24 -10.77
CA VAL A 28 -3.42 5.11 -9.83
C VAL A 28 -1.94 5.26 -10.19
N VAL A 29 -1.31 4.19 -10.66
CA VAL A 29 0.15 4.16 -10.90
C VAL A 29 0.45 4.43 -12.36
N SER A 30 -0.11 3.63 -13.27
CA SER A 30 0.19 3.74 -14.69
C SER A 30 -0.20 5.11 -15.22
N TYR A 31 0.68 5.70 -16.02
CA TYR A 31 0.43 6.99 -16.65
C TYR A 31 1.04 7.07 -18.05
N PRO A 32 0.45 6.35 -19.03
CA PRO A 32 1.04 6.25 -20.37
C PRO A 32 1.25 7.59 -21.08
N SER A 33 0.46 8.62 -20.76
CA SER A 33 0.60 9.96 -21.33
C SER A 33 1.84 10.71 -20.84
N ALA A 34 2.37 10.34 -19.67
CA ALA A 34 3.61 10.90 -19.12
C ALA A 34 4.29 9.86 -18.20
N PRO A 35 4.93 8.82 -18.78
CA PRO A 35 5.48 7.67 -18.06
C PRO A 35 6.54 8.04 -17.02
N GLU A 36 7.21 9.18 -17.19
CA GLU A 36 8.20 9.71 -16.25
C GLU A 36 7.65 9.93 -14.84
N TYR A 37 6.33 10.07 -14.69
CA TYR A 37 5.67 10.25 -13.39
C TYR A 37 5.20 8.93 -12.75
N GLU A 38 5.32 7.77 -13.41
CA GLU A 38 4.83 6.48 -12.85
C GLU A 38 5.53 6.15 -11.53
N THR A 39 6.84 6.37 -11.45
CA THR A 39 7.62 6.16 -10.22
C THR A 39 7.14 7.05 -9.08
N GLU A 40 6.85 8.33 -9.37
CA GLU A 40 6.32 9.27 -8.37
C GLU A 40 4.94 8.83 -7.90
N ARG A 41 4.05 8.48 -8.83
CA ARG A 41 2.70 7.98 -8.53
C ARG A 41 2.73 6.71 -7.68
N PHE A 42 3.63 5.78 -8.00
CA PHE A 42 3.86 4.58 -7.20
C PHE A 42 4.31 4.94 -5.77
N HIS A 43 5.31 5.81 -5.61
CA HIS A 43 5.76 6.24 -4.29
C HIS A 43 4.67 6.94 -3.48
N GLN A 44 3.85 7.77 -4.12
CA GLN A 44 2.71 8.43 -3.48
C GLN A 44 1.66 7.41 -3.01
N LEU A 45 1.31 6.42 -3.83
CA LEU A 45 0.39 5.34 -3.45
C LEU A 45 0.89 4.61 -2.21
N ILE A 46 2.15 4.19 -2.22
CA ILE A 46 2.80 3.49 -1.10
C ILE A 46 2.80 4.36 0.16
N TYR A 47 3.19 5.63 0.03
CA TYR A 47 3.20 6.57 1.15
C TYR A 47 1.82 6.73 1.79
N GLN A 48 0.76 6.93 1.00
CA GLN A 48 -0.60 7.11 1.53
C GLN A 48 -1.13 5.83 2.17
N ALA A 49 -0.89 4.66 1.56
CA ALA A 49 -1.31 3.38 2.13
C ALA A 49 -0.68 3.14 3.50
N PHE A 50 0.63 3.34 3.63
CA PHE A 50 1.33 3.17 4.90
C PHE A 50 1.02 4.26 5.92
N LYS A 51 0.75 5.49 5.47
CA LYS A 51 0.25 6.56 6.35
C LYS A 51 -1.10 6.16 6.95
N ALA A 52 -2.03 5.65 6.15
CA ALA A 52 -3.31 5.15 6.65
C ALA A 52 -3.13 3.97 7.63
N TRP A 53 -2.23 3.04 7.30
CA TRP A 53 -1.89 1.91 8.18
C TRP A 53 -1.32 2.34 9.52
N SER A 54 -0.40 3.32 9.52
CA SER A 54 0.23 3.83 10.75
C SER A 54 -0.76 4.51 11.70
N ALA A 55 -1.89 5.00 11.18
CA ALA A 55 -2.96 5.60 11.97
C ALA A 55 -3.98 4.56 12.48
N ALA A 56 -3.86 3.29 12.08
CA ALA A 56 -4.76 2.23 12.47
C ALA A 56 -4.58 1.81 13.92
N LYS A 57 -5.64 1.26 14.53
CA LYS A 57 -5.55 0.69 15.88
C LYS A 57 -4.74 -0.61 15.86
N PRO A 58 -4.02 -0.96 16.93
CA PRO A 58 -3.39 -2.27 17.06
C PRO A 58 -4.42 -3.40 16.83
N GLY A 59 -4.03 -4.42 16.06
CA GLY A 59 -4.91 -5.54 15.68
C GLY A 59 -5.79 -5.27 14.46
N THR A 60 -5.66 -4.11 13.80
CA THR A 60 -6.34 -3.85 12.53
C THR A 60 -5.72 -4.71 11.42
N CYS A 61 -6.57 -5.43 10.68
CA CYS A 61 -6.16 -6.25 9.53
C CYS A 61 -6.48 -5.58 8.18
N GLU A 62 -7.25 -4.49 8.17
CA GLU A 62 -7.63 -3.77 6.96
C GLU A 62 -7.87 -2.29 7.27
N VAL A 63 -7.40 -1.40 6.40
CA VAL A 63 -7.70 0.04 6.46
C VAL A 63 -8.18 0.52 5.10
N THR A 64 -9.19 1.38 5.10
CA THR A 64 -9.65 2.11 3.92
C THR A 64 -9.00 3.49 3.87
N PHE A 65 -8.63 3.95 2.68
CA PHE A 65 -8.08 5.28 2.46
C PHE A 65 -8.46 5.83 1.10
N GLY A 66 -8.51 7.15 0.99
CA GLY A 66 -8.74 7.82 -0.28
C GLY A 66 -7.45 8.21 -0.96
N PHE A 67 -7.42 8.14 -2.28
CA PHE A 67 -6.31 8.58 -3.10
C PHE A 67 -6.81 9.52 -4.20
N PHE A 68 -6.22 10.71 -4.29
CA PHE A 68 -6.51 11.66 -5.36
C PHE A 68 -5.47 11.51 -6.47
N CYS A 69 -5.91 11.23 -7.70
CA CYS A 69 -5.02 11.12 -8.86
C CYS A 69 -5.67 11.60 -10.15
N LEU A 70 -4.85 12.10 -11.07
CA LEU A 70 -5.29 12.40 -12.42
C LEU A 70 -5.49 11.10 -13.22
N PRO A 71 -6.54 11.01 -14.07
CA PRO A 71 -6.85 9.83 -14.86
C PRO A 71 -5.68 9.43 -15.74
N HIS A 72 -5.42 8.13 -15.87
CA HIS A 72 -4.27 7.63 -16.62
C HIS A 72 -4.29 8.02 -18.12
N ASN A 73 -5.48 8.29 -18.67
CA ASN A 73 -5.75 8.60 -20.08
C ASN A 73 -6.24 10.04 -20.30
N GLY A 74 -6.23 10.88 -19.26
CA GLY A 74 -6.78 12.24 -19.32
C GLY A 74 -8.30 12.33 -19.49
N ASP A 75 -9.03 11.21 -19.39
CA ASP A 75 -10.51 11.23 -19.47
C ASP A 75 -11.10 11.84 -18.20
N MET A 76 -11.65 13.04 -18.33
CA MET A 76 -12.26 13.79 -17.23
C MET A 76 -13.53 13.13 -16.66
N LYS A 77 -14.05 12.06 -17.29
CA LYS A 77 -15.15 11.25 -16.74
C LYS A 77 -14.67 10.26 -15.69
N VAL A 78 -13.38 9.94 -15.64
CA VAL A 78 -12.83 9.06 -14.62
C VAL A 78 -12.77 9.83 -13.29
N PRO A 79 -13.32 9.27 -12.19
CA PRO A 79 -13.27 9.92 -10.89
C PRO A 79 -11.84 10.23 -10.46
N LEU A 80 -11.58 11.47 -10.03
CA LEU A 80 -10.26 11.85 -9.49
C LEU A 80 -9.99 11.21 -8.12
N TRP A 81 -11.06 10.91 -7.38
CA TRP A 81 -11.00 10.26 -6.09
C TRP A 81 -11.12 8.75 -6.25
N GLN A 82 -10.12 8.01 -5.78
CA GLN A 82 -10.10 6.56 -5.74
C GLN A 82 -10.20 6.11 -4.28
N ALA A 83 -11.26 5.36 -3.96
CA ALA A 83 -11.37 4.69 -2.67
C ALA A 83 -10.57 3.38 -2.74
N LEU A 84 -9.62 3.22 -1.82
CA LEU A 84 -8.69 2.11 -1.77
C LEU A 84 -8.73 1.47 -0.39
N ARG A 85 -8.27 0.22 -0.31
CA ARG A 85 -8.02 -0.47 0.94
C ARG A 85 -6.65 -1.11 0.94
N LEU A 86 -6.05 -1.17 2.12
CA LEU A 86 -4.83 -1.90 2.41
C LEU A 86 -5.16 -3.00 3.41
N LYS A 87 -4.96 -4.25 3.00
CA LYS A 87 -5.31 -5.44 3.79
C LYS A 87 -4.06 -6.23 4.13
N TYR A 88 -3.91 -6.60 5.40
CA TYR A 88 -2.88 -7.51 5.86
C TYR A 88 -3.34 -8.96 5.69
N GLU A 89 -2.60 -9.70 4.86
CA GLU A 89 -2.75 -11.12 4.60
C GLU A 89 -1.54 -11.87 5.16
N PRO A 90 -1.60 -13.21 5.33
CA PRO A 90 -0.55 -13.96 6.01
C PRO A 90 0.88 -13.77 5.47
N ASP A 91 1.04 -13.46 4.19
CA ASP A 91 2.32 -13.31 3.49
C ASP A 91 2.55 -11.91 2.89
N ARG A 92 1.53 -11.04 2.90
CA ARG A 92 1.57 -9.78 2.14
C ARG A 92 0.62 -8.71 2.66
N LEU A 93 0.89 -7.49 2.26
CA LEU A 93 0.00 -6.34 2.32
C LEU A 93 -0.59 -6.12 0.92
N LEU A 94 -1.91 -6.26 0.79
CA LEU A 94 -2.62 -6.10 -0.47
C LEU A 94 -3.27 -4.72 -0.57
N ILE A 95 -2.93 -3.97 -1.60
CA ILE A 95 -3.61 -2.73 -1.98
C ILE A 95 -4.64 -3.05 -3.07
N ALA A 96 -5.91 -2.76 -2.78
CA ALA A 96 -7.05 -3.05 -3.63
C ALA A 96 -7.99 -1.84 -3.73
N LEU A 97 -8.91 -1.85 -4.69
CA LEU A 97 -10.03 -0.91 -4.70
C LEU A 97 -10.95 -1.20 -3.49
N ASP A 98 -11.51 -0.15 -2.91
CA ASP A 98 -12.58 -0.25 -1.91
C ASP A 98 -13.91 -0.45 -2.65
N ALA A 99 -14.59 -1.57 -2.40
CA ALA A 99 -15.74 -2.05 -3.17
C ALA A 99 -17.07 -1.72 -2.47
#